data_AF-A0AAU1UYW8-F1
#
_entry.id   AF-A0AAU1UYW8-F1
#
_cell.length_a   1.000
_cell.length_b   1.000
_cell.length_c   1.000
_cell.angle_alpha   90.00
_cell.angle_beta   90.00
_cell.angle_gamma   90.00
#
_symmetry.space_group_name_H-M   'P 1'
#
loop_
_entity.id
_entity.type
_entity.pdbx_description
1 polymer ?
#
loop_
_entity_poly.entity_id
_entity_poly.type
_entity_poly.pdbx_seq_one_letter_code
_entity_poly.pdbx_strand_id
1 'polypeptide(L)' 'MARPGECVEVADKVPGLVPVRDSKKAQDSPVLLFRAPSWAAFLTSVKG' A
#
# COMPACT_ATOMS: atom_id res chain seq x y z
N MET A 1 17.37 -3.00 7.13
CA MET A 1 16.82 -2.35 8.35
C MET A 1 15.78 -1.35 7.88
N ALA A 2 14.52 -1.50 8.30
CA ALA A 2 13.45 -0.61 7.87
C ALA A 2 13.67 0.80 8.43
N ARG A 3 13.52 1.81 7.58
CA ARG A 3 13.60 3.21 7.99
C ARG A 3 12.37 3.57 8.83
N PRO A 4 12.52 4.30 9.95
CA PRO A 4 11.37 4.84 10.66
C PRO A 4 10.60 5.79 9.73
N GLY A 5 9.30 5.54 9.57
CA GLY A 5 8.40 6.32 8.69
C GLY A 5 8.05 5.66 7.35
N GLU A 6 8.75 4.61 6.92
CA GLU A 6 8.47 3.89 5.67
C GLU A 6 7.90 2.49 5.98
N CYS A 7 6.66 2.45 6.50
CA CYS A 7 6.00 1.20 6.89
C CYS A 7 5.21 0.54 5.74
N VAL A 8 4.85 1.31 4.72
CA VAL A 8 3.98 0.88 3.61
C VAL A 8 4.55 1.41 2.30
N GLU A 9 4.68 0.52 1.32
CA GLU A 9 4.96 0.86 -0.07
C GLU A 9 3.70 0.68 -0.92
N VAL A 10 3.43 1.65 -1.80
CA VAL A 10 2.25 1.69 -2.67
C VAL A 10 2.70 1.83 -4.12
N ALA A 11 2.17 1.00 -5.01
CA ALA A 11 2.34 1.16 -6.46
C ALA A 11 1.06 1.76 -7.07
N ASP A 12 1.15 2.98 -7.58
CA ASP A 12 0.02 3.72 -8.16
C ASP A 12 -0.02 3.70 -9.70
N LYS A 13 1.03 3.17 -10.33
CA LYS A 13 1.15 3.04 -11.81
C LYS A 13 0.59 1.75 -12.38
N VAL A 14 -0.33 1.10 -11.66
CA VAL A 14 -1.00 -0.13 -12.11
C VAL A 14 -2.46 0.21 -12.44
N PRO A 15 -2.89 0.15 -13.71
CA PRO A 15 -4.25 0.53 -14.08
C PRO A 15 -5.32 -0.25 -13.30
N GLY A 16 -6.21 0.49 -12.61
CA GLY A 16 -7.34 -0.08 -11.86
C GLY A 16 -7.01 -0.75 -10.52
N LEU A 17 -5.73 -0.93 -10.21
CA LEU A 17 -5.26 -1.61 -9.00
C LEU A 17 -4.27 -0.74 -8.21
N VAL A 18 -4.24 -0.98 -6.92
CA VAL A 18 -3.25 -0.38 -6.02
C VAL A 18 -2.61 -1.51 -5.23
N PRO A 19 -1.47 -2.05 -5.71
CA PRO A 19 -0.65 -2.96 -4.94
C PRO A 19 -0.03 -2.26 -3.73
N VAL A 20 -0.14 -2.89 -2.56
CA VAL A 20 0.37 -2.38 -1.28
C VAL A 20 1.17 -3.48 -0.60
N ARG A 21 2.34 -3.16 -0.05
CA ARG A 21 3.13 -4.11 0.75
C ARG A 21 3.78 -3.46 1.97
N ASP A 22 4.14 -4.28 2.95
CA ASP A 22 4.91 -3.85 4.10
C ASP A 22 6.39 -3.76 3.73
N SER A 23 6.97 -2.56 3.77
CA SER A 23 8.37 -2.31 3.43
C SER A 23 9.35 -3.04 4.33
N LYS A 24 8.98 -3.29 5.59
CA LYS A 24 9.84 -3.92 6.61
C LYS A 24 10.11 -5.38 6.29
N LYS A 25 9.19 -6.01 5.54
CA LYS A 25 9.32 -7.41 5.11
C LYS A 25 10.15 -7.60 3.84
N ALA A 26 10.57 -6.51 3.19
CA ALA A 26 11.43 -6.56 1.99
C ALA A 26 10.92 -7.61 0.96
N GLN A 27 11.77 -8.58 0.56
CA GLN A 27 11.42 -9.66 -0.36
C GLN A 27 10.33 -10.62 0.15
N ASP A 28 10.17 -10.77 1.46
CA ASP A 28 9.17 -11.66 2.08
C ASP A 28 7.78 -10.99 2.21
N SER A 29 7.64 -9.77 1.71
CA SER A 29 6.42 -9.00 1.87
C SER A 29 5.33 -9.48 0.90
N PRO A 30 4.16 -9.93 1.39
CA PRO A 30 3.04 -10.22 0.51
C PRO A 30 2.50 -8.92 -0.09
N VAL A 31 2.11 -8.98 -1.36
CA VAL A 31 1.47 -7.86 -2.06
C VAL A 31 -0.04 -7.99 -1.92
N LEU A 32 -0.67 -7.02 -1.27
CA LEU A 32 -2.11 -6.88 -1.20
C LEU A 32 -2.60 -6.06 -2.39
N LEU A 33 -3.56 -6.58 -3.14
CA LEU A 33 -4.12 -5.91 -4.31
C LEU A 33 -5.47 -5.28 -3.96
N PHE A 34 -5.52 -3.95 -3.97
CA PHE A 34 -6.77 -3.21 -3.83
C PHE A 34 -7.27 -2.74 -5.19
N ARG A 35 -8.59 -2.72 -5.39
CA ARG A 35 -9.16 -1.93 -6.48
C ARG A 35 -9.01 -0.45 -6.16
N ALA A 36 -8.72 0.38 -7.16
CA ALA A 36 -8.57 1.83 -6.99
C ALA A 36 -9.71 2.51 -6.19
N PRO A 37 -11.02 2.23 -6.42
CA PRO A 37 -12.07 2.84 -5.60
C PRO A 37 -12.05 2.41 -4.13
N SER A 38 -11.67 1.16 -3.84
CA SER A 38 -11.55 0.66 -2.47
C SER A 38 -10.37 1.32 -1.72
N TRP A 39 -9.26 1.54 -2.42
CA TRP A 39 -8.11 2.26 -1.87
C TRP A 39 -8.45 3.73 -1.55
N ALA A 40 -9.16 4.41 -2.46
CA ALA A 40 -9.61 5.78 -2.21
C ALA A 40 -10.53 5.87 -0.98
N ALA A 41 -11.50 4.96 -0.85
CA ALA A 41 -12.37 4.90 0.32
C ALA A 41 -11.59 4.64 1.62
N PHE A 42 -10.59 3.75 1.58
CA PHE A 42 -9.69 3.51 2.70
C PHE A 42 -8.95 4.80 3.11
N LEU A 43 -8.34 5.52 2.17
CA LEU A 43 -7.65 6.79 2.44
C LEU A 43 -8.58 7.83 3.07
N THR A 44 -9.81 7.96 2.59
CA THR A 44 -10.82 8.84 3.19
C THR A 44 -11.12 8.44 4.62
N SER A 45 -11.21 7.14 4.93
CA SER A 45 -11.52 6.66 6.28
C SER A 45 -10.41 6.89 7.31
N VAL A 46 -9.13 6.89 6.88
CA VAL A 46 -7.98 7.04 7.80
C VAL A 46 -7.54 8.49 8.00
N LYS A 47 -7.94 9.41 7.12
CA LYS A 47 -7.56 10.84 7.16
C LYS A 47 -8.50 11.69 8.02
N GLY A 48 -9.28 11.06 8.92
CA GLY A 48 -10.27 11.71 9.78
C GLY A 48 -9.79 13.02 10.39
#